data_AF-A0A7R9BVM5-F1
#
_entry.id   AF-A0A7R9BVM5-F1
#
_cell.length_a   1.000
_cell.length_b   1.000
_cell.length_c   1.000
_cell.angle_alpha   90.00
_cell.angle_beta   90.00
_cell.angle_gamma   90.00
#
_symmetry.space_group_name_H-M   'P 1'
#
loop_
_entity.id
_entity.type
_entity.pdbx_description
1 polymer ?
#
loop_
_entity_poly.entity_id
_entity_poly.type
_entity_poly.pdbx_seq_one_letter_code
_entity_poly.pdbx_strand_id
1 'polypeptide(L)'
;MEQKPTMGDTESLEDATEQPIEQSSPANEDISMDFEKNQVVAEPVIMVKKRRRCVKSCRKAVNKRSNPCSKRSLHHGFLSCAEVHDLIHRIGIDDPENSNSCIRAAMMRGAIRIRGNPEELDLVMCRDVSPYCGHFVDGTLRDLLLSSNSHQKNVLLKSATPVLKCKLCSNDKLKRGFASVVGFCEGKPFFLWGTRKKTHCVSCPGFGNCGFSSEAFLCGDCSRKKRDALGIVQQTANC
;
A
#
# COMPACT_ATOMS: atom_id res chain seq x y z
N MET A 1 59.00 3.35 -53.51
CA MET A 1 58.64 2.09 -54.18
C MET A 1 57.38 1.59 -53.51
N GLU A 2 56.25 1.99 -54.08
CA GLU A 2 54.91 1.67 -53.58
C GLU A 2 54.51 0.26 -54.03
N GLN A 3 54.05 -0.56 -53.09
CA GLN A 3 53.43 -1.85 -53.37
C GLN A 3 51.91 -1.72 -53.15
N LYS A 4 51.14 -1.96 -54.22
CA LYS A 4 49.69 -2.19 -54.18
C LYS A 4 49.40 -3.65 -53.77
N PRO A 5 48.31 -3.88 -53.04
CA PRO A 5 47.49 -5.09 -53.20
C PRO A 5 46.03 -4.70 -53.56
N THR A 6 45.55 -5.06 -54.75
CA THR A 6 44.75 -6.26 -55.11
C THR A 6 43.35 -6.28 -54.51
N MET A 7 42.38 -6.03 -55.40
CA MET A 7 40.94 -6.22 -55.17
C MET A 7 40.61 -7.71 -55.07
N GLY A 8 39.75 -8.06 -54.12
CA GLY A 8 39.15 -9.37 -53.98
C GLY A 8 37.62 -9.25 -53.98
N ASP A 9 37.07 -9.68 -55.11
CA ASP A 9 35.86 -10.47 -55.34
C ASP A 9 34.60 -10.28 -54.47
N THR A 10 33.59 -9.82 -55.21
CA THR A 10 32.15 -10.09 -55.15
C THR A 10 31.74 -11.37 -54.40
N GLU A 11 31.01 -11.17 -53.30
CA GLU A 11 30.07 -12.17 -52.76
C GLU A 11 28.63 -11.74 -53.03
N SER A 12 27.88 -12.74 -53.44
CA SER A 12 26.54 -12.75 -54.00
C SER A 12 25.48 -12.39 -52.95
N LEU A 13 24.57 -11.47 -53.30
CA LEU A 13 23.31 -11.32 -52.57
C LEU A 13 22.43 -12.53 -52.87
N GLU A 14 22.28 -13.42 -51.88
CA GLU A 14 21.24 -14.44 -51.89
C GLU A 14 19.92 -13.85 -51.40
N ASP A 15 18.90 -14.07 -52.23
CA ASP A 15 17.53 -13.62 -52.16
C ASP A 15 16.80 -14.39 -51.04
N ALA A 16 16.73 -13.80 -49.84
CA ALA A 16 15.97 -14.36 -48.73
C ALA A 16 14.49 -14.05 -48.94
N THR A 17 13.76 -15.05 -49.43
CA THR A 17 12.31 -15.04 -49.56
C THR A 17 11.66 -14.90 -48.18
N GLU A 18 11.19 -13.70 -47.84
CA GLU A 18 10.38 -13.46 -46.64
C GLU A 18 9.04 -14.20 -46.78
N GLN A 19 8.90 -15.31 -46.06
CA GLN A 19 7.59 -15.90 -45.82
C GLN A 19 6.85 -15.04 -44.78
N PRO A 20 5.55 -14.74 -44.98
CA PRO A 20 4.76 -14.02 -44.00
C PRO A 20 4.61 -14.87 -42.74
N ILE A 21 5.21 -14.40 -41.65
CA ILE A 21 4.98 -14.94 -40.31
C ILE A 21 3.53 -14.62 -39.96
N GLU A 22 2.64 -15.60 -40.07
CA GLU A 22 1.30 -15.54 -39.49
C GLU A 22 1.45 -15.40 -37.98
N GLN A 23 1.32 -14.16 -37.50
CA GLN A 23 1.14 -13.82 -36.10
C GLN A 23 -0.22 -14.36 -35.64
N SER A 24 -0.26 -15.64 -35.32
CA SER A 24 -1.34 -16.21 -34.51
C SER A 24 -1.28 -15.55 -33.13
N SER A 25 -2.10 -14.51 -32.97
CA SER A 25 -2.34 -13.88 -31.69
C SER A 25 -2.94 -14.94 -30.77
N PRO A 26 -2.28 -15.31 -29.65
CA PRO A 26 -2.94 -16.17 -28.69
C PRO A 26 -4.14 -15.40 -28.16
N ALA A 27 -5.32 -16.00 -28.30
CA ALA A 27 -6.53 -15.51 -27.69
C ALA A 27 -6.23 -15.26 -26.21
N ASN A 28 -6.35 -14.00 -25.79
CA ASN A 28 -6.38 -13.64 -24.37
C ASN A 28 -7.62 -14.32 -23.79
N GLU A 29 -7.43 -15.53 -23.27
CA GLU A 29 -8.39 -16.12 -22.36
C GLU A 29 -8.45 -15.19 -21.15
N ASP A 30 -9.60 -14.53 -20.99
CA ASP A 30 -9.97 -13.78 -19.81
C ASP A 30 -9.91 -14.71 -18.60
N ILE A 31 -8.74 -14.80 -17.97
CA ILE A 31 -8.60 -15.41 -16.65
C ILE A 31 -9.16 -14.38 -15.66
N SER A 32 -10.48 -14.25 -15.62
CA SER A 32 -11.18 -13.64 -14.50
C SER A 32 -10.99 -14.56 -13.30
N MET A 33 -9.87 -14.38 -12.59
CA MET A 33 -9.69 -15.00 -11.28
C MET A 33 -10.71 -14.37 -10.34
N ASP A 34 -11.86 -15.02 -10.21
CA ASP A 34 -12.80 -14.81 -9.13
C ASP A 34 -12.08 -15.09 -7.82
N PHE A 35 -11.47 -14.04 -7.27
CA PHE A 35 -10.90 -14.04 -5.93
C PHE A 35 -12.09 -14.05 -4.98
N GLU A 36 -12.72 -15.22 -4.85
CA GLU A 36 -13.77 -15.47 -3.88
C GLU A 36 -13.26 -14.96 -2.54
N LYS A 37 -14.03 -14.01 -2.01
CA LYS A 37 -13.80 -13.36 -0.74
C LYS A 37 -13.79 -14.43 0.36
N ASN A 38 -12.63 -15.02 0.62
CA ASN A 38 -12.33 -15.67 1.89
C ASN A 38 -12.16 -14.60 2.97
N GLN A 39 -13.20 -13.77 3.14
CA GLN A 39 -13.39 -13.01 4.36
C GLN A 39 -13.87 -14.03 5.38
N VAL A 40 -12.94 -14.57 6.14
CA VAL A 40 -13.25 -15.28 7.39
C VAL A 40 -14.07 -14.30 8.22
N VAL A 41 -15.39 -14.51 8.27
CA VAL A 41 -16.31 -13.65 9.02
C VAL A 41 -16.15 -14.01 10.48
N ALA A 42 -15.08 -13.50 11.10
CA ALA A 42 -14.82 -13.71 12.50
C ALA A 42 -15.98 -13.12 13.33
N GLU A 43 -16.51 -13.94 14.24
CA GLU A 43 -17.51 -13.51 15.20
C GLU A 43 -17.03 -12.27 15.99
N PRO A 44 -17.94 -11.35 16.32
CA PRO A 44 -17.58 -10.11 17.00
C PRO A 44 -17.06 -10.41 18.41
N VAL A 45 -15.78 -10.15 18.65
CA VAL A 45 -15.20 -10.19 19.99
C VAL A 45 -15.80 -9.07 20.83
N ILE A 46 -16.65 -9.42 21.81
CA ILE A 46 -17.25 -8.47 22.76
C ILE A 46 -16.19 -8.08 23.78
N MET A 47 -15.40 -7.05 23.48
CA MET A 47 -14.49 -6.45 24.45
C MET A 47 -15.20 -5.37 25.27
N VAL A 48 -15.11 -5.47 26.60
CA VAL A 48 -15.57 -4.41 27.51
C VAL A 48 -14.70 -3.16 27.31
N LYS A 49 -15.23 -2.17 26.57
CA LYS A 49 -14.48 -0.97 26.19
C LYS A 49 -14.36 -0.01 27.36
N LYS A 50 -13.19 -0.01 28.03
CA LYS A 50 -12.81 1.04 28.99
C LYS A 50 -12.22 2.24 28.25
N ARG A 51 -12.51 3.46 28.70
CA ARG A 51 -11.87 4.67 28.14
C ARG A 51 -10.36 4.64 28.42
N ARG A 52 -9.56 4.57 27.35
CA ARG A 52 -8.09 4.64 27.42
C ARG A 52 -7.57 5.96 26.85
N ARG A 53 -6.39 6.38 27.31
CA ARG A 53 -5.64 7.49 26.69
C ARG A 53 -5.14 7.06 25.32
N CYS A 54 -5.09 7.99 24.38
CA CYS A 54 -4.55 7.73 23.04
C CYS A 54 -3.03 7.51 23.09
N VAL A 55 -2.50 6.64 22.23
CA VAL A 55 -1.05 6.42 22.07
C VAL A 55 -0.37 7.63 21.42
N LYS A 56 0.95 7.76 21.55
CA LYS A 56 1.72 8.92 21.05
C LYS A 56 1.60 9.10 19.54
N SER A 57 1.55 8.00 18.80
CA SER A 57 1.38 7.99 17.35
C SER A 57 -0.04 8.35 16.86
N CYS A 58 -1.02 8.45 17.77
CA CYS A 58 -2.37 8.84 17.43
C CYS A 58 -2.47 10.35 17.20
N ARG A 59 -2.86 10.75 15.99
CA ARG A 59 -3.07 12.15 15.61
C ARG A 59 -4.34 12.68 16.24
N LYS A 60 -4.24 13.85 16.87
CA LYS A 60 -5.40 14.60 17.38
C LYS A 60 -6.15 15.21 16.20
N ALA A 61 -7.48 15.33 16.32
CA ALA A 61 -8.22 16.14 15.38
C ALA A 61 -7.82 17.61 15.52
N VAL A 62 -7.86 18.36 14.41
CA VAL A 62 -7.62 19.81 14.38
C VAL A 62 -8.55 20.54 15.38
N ASN A 63 -9.77 20.04 15.55
CA ASN A 63 -10.73 20.59 16.50
C ASN A 63 -10.53 19.93 17.88
N LYS A 64 -9.81 20.63 18.77
CA LYS A 64 -9.35 20.14 20.10
C LYS A 64 -10.45 19.64 21.05
N ARG A 65 -11.73 19.97 20.81
CA ARG A 65 -12.84 19.68 21.75
C ARG A 65 -13.32 18.22 21.74
N SER A 66 -12.86 17.39 20.80
CA SER A 66 -13.11 15.95 20.86
C SER A 66 -11.85 15.21 20.42
N ASN A 67 -11.24 14.46 21.34
CA ASN A 67 -10.24 13.49 20.92
C ASN A 67 -11.03 12.29 20.36
N PRO A 68 -11.15 12.15 19.04
CA PRO A 68 -12.24 11.38 18.44
C PRO A 68 -12.00 9.88 18.53
N CYS A 69 -10.78 9.46 18.86
CA CYS A 69 -10.39 8.06 18.77
C CYS A 69 -11.10 7.16 19.81
N SER A 70 -11.11 7.56 21.09
CA SER A 70 -11.81 6.81 22.13
C SER A 70 -13.34 6.94 22.04
N LYS A 71 -13.86 8.05 21.50
CA LYS A 71 -15.31 8.20 21.23
C LYS A 71 -15.75 7.35 20.04
N ARG A 72 -14.96 7.30 18.95
CA ARG A 72 -15.27 6.48 17.76
C ARG A 72 -15.33 4.99 18.08
N SER A 73 -14.42 4.50 18.92
CA SER A 73 -14.42 3.08 19.28
C SER A 73 -15.67 2.67 20.05
N LEU A 74 -16.19 3.56 20.90
CA LEU A 74 -17.38 3.27 21.70
C LEU A 74 -18.68 3.15 20.86
N HIS A 75 -18.80 3.87 19.75
CA HIS A 75 -20.09 3.98 19.04
C HIS A 75 -20.21 3.16 17.74
N HIS A 76 -19.10 2.79 17.09
CA HIS A 76 -19.16 2.25 15.73
C HIS A 76 -18.56 0.85 15.56
N GLY A 77 -18.33 0.12 16.65
CA GLY A 77 -17.65 -1.19 16.59
C GLY A 77 -16.16 -1.12 16.21
N PHE A 78 -15.64 0.07 15.92
CA PHE A 78 -14.22 0.30 15.63
C PHE A 78 -13.32 0.14 16.86
N LEU A 79 -12.04 -0.09 16.63
CA LEU A 79 -11.01 -0.08 17.66
C LEU A 79 -10.50 1.34 17.88
N SER A 80 -10.05 1.65 19.09
CA SER A 80 -9.26 2.84 19.39
C SER A 80 -7.79 2.59 19.06
N CYS A 81 -7.00 3.65 19.00
CA CYS A 81 -5.57 3.56 18.74
C CYS A 81 -4.81 2.79 19.83
N ALA A 82 -5.29 2.87 21.08
CA ALA A 82 -4.76 2.08 22.19
C ALA A 82 -5.09 0.59 22.01
N GLU A 83 -6.34 0.25 21.67
CA GLU A 83 -6.74 -1.13 21.41
C GLU A 83 -5.97 -1.74 20.23
N VAL A 84 -5.76 -0.98 19.14
CA VAL A 84 -4.92 -1.44 18.02
C VAL A 84 -3.47 -1.67 18.46
N HIS A 85 -2.92 -0.78 19.28
CA HIS A 85 -1.55 -0.91 19.79
C HIS A 85 -1.38 -2.17 20.65
N ASP A 86 -2.33 -2.41 21.56
CA ASP A 86 -2.35 -3.60 22.40
C ASP A 86 -2.52 -4.89 21.57
N LEU A 87 -3.35 -4.85 20.53
CA LEU A 87 -3.59 -5.98 19.65
C LEU A 87 -2.34 -6.34 18.84
N ILE A 88 -1.64 -5.34 18.30
CA ILE A 88 -0.36 -5.51 17.59
C ILE A 88 0.73 -6.02 18.53
N HIS A 89 0.76 -5.55 19.78
CA HIS A 89 1.68 -6.08 20.78
C HIS A 89 1.38 -7.55 21.09
N ARG A 90 0.11 -7.91 21.25
CA ARG A 90 -0.33 -9.27 21.58
C ARG A 90 0.00 -10.30 20.49
N ILE A 91 -0.09 -9.93 19.22
CA ILE A 91 0.33 -10.82 18.11
C ILE A 91 1.86 -10.99 18.01
N GLY A 92 2.65 -10.32 18.86
CA GLY A 92 4.11 -10.52 18.93
C GLY A 92 4.94 -9.45 18.21
N ILE A 93 4.42 -8.23 18.04
CA ILE A 93 5.22 -7.10 17.54
C ILE A 93 5.60 -6.20 18.73
N ASP A 94 6.88 -6.16 19.08
CA ASP A 94 7.38 -5.45 20.25
C ASP A 94 7.24 -3.93 20.17
N ASP A 95 7.31 -3.36 18.96
CA ASP A 95 7.20 -1.93 18.71
C ASP A 95 6.00 -1.58 17.80
N PRO A 96 4.77 -1.56 18.35
CA PRO A 96 3.60 -1.15 17.59
C PRO A 96 3.62 0.34 17.20
N GLU A 97 4.44 1.19 17.85
CA GLU A 97 4.52 2.61 17.50
C GLU A 97 5.14 2.81 16.11
N ASN A 98 6.16 2.02 15.79
CA ASN A 98 6.87 2.08 14.50
C ASN A 98 6.27 1.19 13.40
N SER A 99 5.27 0.38 13.70
CA SER A 99 4.50 -0.37 12.69
C SER A 99 3.82 0.53 11.65
N ASN A 100 3.51 -0.03 10.48
CA ASN A 100 2.91 0.68 9.37
C ASN A 100 1.56 1.36 9.75
N SER A 101 1.42 2.66 9.50
CA SER A 101 0.20 3.41 9.88
C SER A 101 -1.02 3.07 9.04
N CYS A 102 -0.85 2.62 7.79
CA CYS A 102 -1.96 2.18 6.93
C CYS A 102 -2.62 0.93 7.49
N ILE A 103 -1.81 -0.05 7.89
CA ILE A 103 -2.32 -1.29 8.51
C ILE A 103 -2.98 -0.99 9.85
N ARG A 104 -2.36 -0.15 10.69
CA ARG A 104 -2.99 0.31 11.94
C ARG A 104 -4.33 1.01 11.69
N ALA A 105 -4.43 1.86 10.67
CA ALA A 105 -5.67 2.51 10.31
C ALA A 105 -6.74 1.51 9.80
N ALA A 106 -6.32 0.51 9.03
CA ALA A 106 -7.19 -0.58 8.55
C ALA A 106 -7.76 -1.39 9.72
N MET A 107 -6.92 -1.77 10.68
CA MET A 107 -7.34 -2.45 11.92
C MET A 107 -8.32 -1.59 12.73
N MET A 108 -7.98 -0.29 12.90
CA MET A 108 -8.82 0.65 13.63
C MET A 108 -10.23 0.75 13.04
N ARG A 109 -10.34 0.70 11.71
CA ARG A 109 -11.60 0.78 10.96
C ARG A 109 -12.26 -0.58 10.71
N GLY A 110 -11.69 -1.67 11.24
CA GLY A 110 -12.22 -3.02 11.07
C GLY A 110 -12.14 -3.57 9.64
N ALA A 111 -11.33 -2.95 8.77
CA ALA A 111 -10.99 -3.48 7.45
C ALA A 111 -10.04 -4.68 7.55
N ILE A 112 -9.20 -4.69 8.59
CA ILE A 112 -8.45 -5.87 9.04
C ILE A 112 -8.99 -6.24 10.41
N ARG A 113 -9.42 -7.50 10.56
CA ARG A 113 -9.92 -8.04 11.83
C ARG A 113 -9.00 -9.18 12.24
N ILE A 114 -8.43 -9.07 13.43
CA ILE A 114 -7.58 -10.09 14.03
C ILE A 114 -7.98 -10.30 15.48
N ARG A 115 -7.76 -11.50 16.01
CA ARG A 115 -8.11 -11.92 17.37
C ARG A 115 -7.00 -11.62 18.37
N GLY A 116 -5.79 -11.41 17.87
CA GLY A 116 -4.60 -11.18 18.70
C GLY A 116 -3.75 -12.43 18.88
N ASN A 117 -3.85 -13.41 17.97
CA ASN A 117 -3.04 -14.63 18.01
C ASN A 117 -1.75 -14.43 17.20
N PRO A 118 -0.58 -14.92 17.66
CA PRO A 118 0.68 -14.75 16.93
C PRO A 118 0.68 -15.33 15.52
N GLU A 119 -0.04 -16.44 15.29
CA GLU A 119 -0.19 -17.09 13.98
C GLU A 119 -0.86 -16.19 12.93
N GLU A 120 -1.65 -15.18 13.37
CA GLU A 120 -2.32 -14.24 12.46
C GLU A 120 -1.32 -13.34 11.71
N LEU A 121 -0.07 -13.26 12.19
CA LEU A 121 1.00 -12.54 11.50
C LEU A 121 1.32 -13.15 10.13
N ASP A 122 1.13 -14.45 9.96
CA ASP A 122 1.49 -15.14 8.71
C ASP A 122 0.30 -15.25 7.73
N LEU A 123 -0.86 -14.65 8.07
CA LEU A 123 -2.01 -14.54 7.17
C LEU A 123 -1.67 -13.68 5.94
N VAL A 124 -1.91 -14.23 4.75
CA VAL A 124 -1.79 -13.52 3.47
C VAL A 124 -2.97 -12.54 3.32
N MET A 125 -2.67 -11.25 3.40
CA MET A 125 -3.67 -10.18 3.32
C MET A 125 -3.91 -9.68 1.90
N CYS A 126 -2.93 -9.86 1.01
CA CYS A 126 -3.01 -9.50 -0.39
C CYS A 126 -2.02 -10.32 -1.23
N ARG A 127 -2.36 -10.59 -2.48
CA ARG A 127 -1.54 -11.31 -3.46
C ARG A 127 -1.72 -10.66 -4.83
N ASP A 128 -0.65 -10.53 -5.59
CA ASP A 128 -0.67 -10.08 -6.98
C ASP A 128 0.51 -10.66 -7.76
N VAL A 129 0.43 -10.66 -9.09
CA VAL A 129 1.51 -11.11 -9.98
C VAL A 129 2.40 -9.93 -10.32
N SER A 130 3.72 -10.11 -10.16
CA SER A 130 4.65 -9.06 -10.56
C SER A 130 4.71 -8.92 -12.08
N PRO A 131 4.44 -7.74 -12.65
CA PRO A 131 4.52 -7.53 -14.10
C PRO A 131 5.96 -7.59 -14.62
N TYR A 132 6.96 -7.60 -13.72
CA TYR A 132 8.37 -7.61 -14.10
C TYR A 132 8.97 -9.02 -14.13
N CYS A 133 8.46 -9.94 -13.31
CA CYS A 133 9.04 -11.29 -13.20
C CYS A 133 8.00 -12.43 -13.26
N GLY A 134 6.71 -12.13 -13.37
CA GLY A 134 5.64 -13.14 -13.46
C GLY A 134 5.38 -13.91 -12.16
N HIS A 135 6.15 -13.68 -11.09
CA HIS A 135 5.95 -14.37 -9.81
C HIS A 135 4.84 -13.73 -8.97
N PHE A 136 4.15 -14.55 -8.20
CA PHE A 136 3.24 -14.08 -7.16
C PHE A 136 4.02 -13.37 -6.03
N VAL A 137 3.47 -12.26 -5.58
CA VAL A 137 3.96 -11.49 -4.44
C VAL A 137 2.88 -11.46 -3.36
N ASP A 138 3.15 -12.23 -2.31
CA ASP A 138 2.27 -12.31 -1.14
C ASP A 138 2.66 -11.26 -0.10
N GLY A 139 1.65 -10.56 0.41
CA GLY A 139 1.80 -9.66 1.55
C GLY A 139 1.17 -10.27 2.79
N THR A 140 1.99 -10.83 3.68
CA THR A 140 1.51 -11.29 4.98
C THR A 140 1.23 -10.11 5.91
N LEU A 141 0.41 -10.29 6.95
CA LEU A 141 0.20 -9.25 7.96
C LEU A 141 1.52 -8.80 8.59
N ARG A 142 2.45 -9.73 8.82
CA ARG A 142 3.82 -9.48 9.29
C ARG A 142 4.56 -8.55 8.33
N ASP A 143 4.61 -8.92 7.05
CA ASP A 143 5.29 -8.12 6.02
C ASP A 143 4.71 -6.70 5.97
N LEU A 144 3.39 -6.58 6.04
CA LEU A 144 2.70 -5.30 5.97
C LEU A 144 2.91 -4.44 7.22
N LEU A 145 2.88 -5.01 8.43
CA LEU A 145 3.12 -4.29 9.68
C LEU A 145 4.59 -3.85 9.82
N LEU A 146 5.51 -4.74 9.46
CA LEU A 146 6.96 -4.55 9.60
C LEU A 146 7.60 -3.85 8.41
N SER A 147 6.90 -3.72 7.27
CA SER A 147 7.37 -2.95 6.13
C SER A 147 7.64 -1.51 6.58
N SER A 148 8.91 -1.29 6.86
CA SER A 148 9.34 -0.18 7.67
C SER A 148 9.08 1.16 6.96
N ASN A 149 8.70 2.16 7.75
CA ASN A 149 8.77 3.57 7.35
C ASN A 149 10.24 4.04 7.13
N SER A 150 11.23 3.15 7.24
CA SER A 150 12.65 3.44 7.42
C SER A 150 13.35 4.05 6.20
N HIS A 151 12.76 3.95 5.01
CA HIS A 151 13.33 4.56 3.81
C HIS A 151 13.24 6.09 3.79
N GLN A 152 12.75 6.74 4.85
CA GLN A 152 12.75 8.19 4.94
C GLN A 152 13.45 8.66 6.21
N LYS A 153 14.64 9.25 6.01
CA LYS A 153 15.38 10.00 7.04
C LYS A 153 14.58 11.22 7.56
N ASN A 154 13.53 11.64 6.86
CA ASN A 154 12.63 12.70 7.30
C ASN A 154 11.45 12.15 8.12
N VAL A 155 11.52 12.32 9.44
CA VAL A 155 10.49 11.92 10.43
C VAL A 155 9.10 12.49 10.09
N LEU A 156 9.04 13.61 9.39
CA LEU A 156 7.79 14.29 8.99
C LEU A 156 7.00 13.57 7.89
N LEU A 157 7.64 12.67 7.13
CA LEU A 157 7.03 12.05 5.94
C LEU A 157 6.98 10.51 6.00
N LYS A 158 7.13 9.90 7.20
CA LYS A 158 7.05 8.43 7.42
C LYS A 158 6.04 7.79 6.44
N SER A 159 6.58 7.06 5.46
CA SER A 159 5.79 6.55 4.35
C SER A 159 4.84 5.49 4.85
N ALA A 160 3.56 5.84 4.91
CA ALA A 160 2.51 4.96 5.40
C ALA A 160 2.25 3.73 4.53
N THR A 161 2.94 3.57 3.39
CA THR A 161 2.62 2.52 2.42
C THR A 161 3.51 1.32 2.64
N PRO A 162 2.94 0.14 2.92
CA PRO A 162 3.73 -1.08 3.00
C PRO A 162 4.39 -1.41 1.66
N VAL A 163 5.63 -1.86 1.70
CA VAL A 163 6.41 -2.26 0.53
C VAL A 163 6.71 -3.75 0.63
N LEU A 164 6.25 -4.50 -0.36
CA LEU A 164 6.51 -5.92 -0.53
C LEU A 164 7.60 -6.14 -1.56
N LYS A 165 8.35 -7.23 -1.40
CA LYS A 165 9.36 -7.68 -2.36
C LYS A 165 8.99 -9.06 -2.88
N CYS A 166 9.19 -9.28 -4.17
CA CYS A 166 9.18 -10.64 -4.70
C CYS A 166 10.32 -11.45 -4.07
N LYS A 167 9.97 -12.49 -3.31
CA LYS A 167 10.95 -13.33 -2.59
C LYS A 167 11.89 -14.06 -3.54
N LEU A 168 11.42 -14.42 -4.73
CA LEU A 168 12.19 -15.12 -5.77
C LEU A 168 13.15 -14.19 -6.54
N CYS A 169 12.83 -12.91 -6.65
CA CYS A 169 13.63 -11.92 -7.40
C CYS A 169 14.36 -10.92 -6.50
N SER A 170 14.46 -11.18 -5.20
CA SER A 170 14.99 -10.23 -4.20
C SER A 170 16.45 -9.83 -4.41
N ASN A 171 17.20 -10.56 -5.26
CA ASN A 171 18.59 -10.27 -5.60
C ASN A 171 18.77 -9.39 -6.85
N ASP A 172 17.69 -8.98 -7.51
CA ASP A 172 17.81 -8.20 -8.74
C ASP A 172 18.15 -6.74 -8.44
N LYS A 173 19.34 -6.32 -8.88
CA LYS A 173 19.88 -4.96 -8.72
C LYS A 173 18.96 -3.89 -9.32
N LEU A 174 18.07 -4.28 -10.23
CA LEU A 174 17.20 -3.38 -10.97
C LEU A 174 16.04 -2.79 -10.16
N LYS A 175 15.84 -3.20 -8.89
CA LYS A 175 14.68 -2.78 -8.07
C LYS A 175 13.32 -2.99 -8.76
N ARG A 176 13.25 -3.97 -9.68
CA ARG A 176 12.02 -4.29 -10.43
C ARG A 176 11.10 -5.25 -9.67
N GLY A 177 11.45 -5.68 -8.46
CA GLY A 177 10.65 -6.63 -7.67
C GLY A 177 9.82 -6.03 -6.54
N PHE A 178 9.64 -4.70 -6.48
CA PHE A 178 8.95 -4.03 -5.37
C PHE A 178 7.53 -3.62 -5.74
N ALA A 179 6.59 -3.94 -4.85
CA ALA A 179 5.23 -3.42 -4.89
C ALA A 179 4.95 -2.59 -3.63
N SER A 180 4.36 -1.42 -3.82
CA SER A 180 3.75 -0.67 -2.73
C SER A 180 2.28 -1.05 -2.64
N VAL A 181 1.79 -1.47 -1.47
CA VAL A 181 0.37 -1.83 -1.33
C VAL A 181 -0.38 -0.71 -0.63
N VAL A 182 -1.38 -0.16 -1.29
CA VAL A 182 -2.12 1.02 -0.84
C VAL A 182 -3.59 0.69 -0.64
N GLY A 183 -4.38 1.58 -0.03
CA GLY A 183 -5.82 1.39 0.12
C GLY A 183 -6.27 0.42 1.24
N PHE A 184 -5.33 -0.19 1.98
CA PHE A 184 -5.67 -1.03 3.15
C PHE A 184 -6.55 -0.31 4.17
N CYS A 185 -6.24 0.96 4.48
CA CYS A 185 -7.04 1.74 5.44
C CYS A 185 -8.47 2.05 4.97
N GLU A 186 -8.78 1.77 3.71
CA GLU A 186 -10.10 1.91 3.08
C GLU A 186 -10.76 0.53 2.83
N GLY A 187 -10.09 -0.57 3.20
CA GLY A 187 -10.54 -1.93 2.94
C GLY A 187 -10.45 -2.34 1.46
N LYS A 188 -9.69 -1.60 0.65
CA LYS A 188 -9.53 -1.84 -0.78
C LYS A 188 -8.03 -1.88 -1.11
N PRO A 189 -7.30 -2.93 -0.70
CA PRO A 189 -5.88 -3.04 -1.00
C PRO A 189 -5.64 -3.15 -2.52
N PHE A 190 -4.63 -2.45 -3.03
CA PHE A 190 -4.19 -2.61 -4.41
C PHE A 190 -2.67 -2.40 -4.54
N PHE A 191 -2.07 -3.09 -5.50
CA PHE A 191 -0.63 -3.04 -5.75
C PHE A 191 -0.28 -1.87 -6.67
N LEU A 192 0.75 -1.12 -6.27
CA LEU A 192 1.40 -0.11 -7.09
C LEU A 192 2.85 -0.54 -7.33
N TRP A 193 3.06 -1.06 -8.53
CA TRP A 193 4.37 -1.44 -9.04
C TRP A 193 5.19 -0.18 -9.39
N GLY A 194 6.50 -0.18 -9.09
CA GLY A 194 7.39 0.88 -9.58
C GLY A 194 7.45 2.20 -8.78
N THR A 195 7.44 2.15 -7.44
CA THR A 195 7.92 3.22 -6.51
C THR A 195 6.93 4.30 -6.02
N ARG A 196 5.65 4.29 -6.40
CA ARG A 196 4.71 5.33 -5.88
C ARG A 196 4.27 5.02 -4.45
N LYS A 197 4.91 5.70 -3.49
CA LYS A 197 4.51 5.69 -2.08
C LYS A 197 3.37 6.68 -1.83
N LYS A 198 2.36 6.26 -1.09
CA LYS A 198 1.32 7.14 -0.53
C LYS A 198 1.70 7.54 0.89
N THR A 199 1.41 8.78 1.25
CA THR A 199 1.55 9.29 2.61
C THR A 199 0.18 9.37 3.26
N HIS A 200 0.11 9.25 4.57
CA HIS A 200 -1.13 9.47 5.30
C HIS A 200 -1.31 10.95 5.61
N CYS A 201 -2.51 11.48 5.34
CA CYS A 201 -2.90 12.85 5.65
C CYS A 201 -2.60 13.22 7.11
N VAL A 202 -1.81 14.28 7.33
CA VAL A 202 -1.36 14.70 8.67
C VAL A 202 -2.48 15.32 9.51
N SER A 203 -3.53 15.81 8.87
CA SER A 203 -4.70 16.40 9.55
C SER A 203 -5.80 15.40 9.85
N CYS A 204 -5.73 14.18 9.32
CA CYS A 204 -6.68 13.13 9.67
C CYS A 204 -6.38 12.59 11.08
N PRO A 205 -7.40 12.47 11.96
CA PRO A 205 -7.20 11.94 13.30
C PRO A 205 -6.92 10.43 13.31
N GLY A 206 -6.49 9.92 14.47
CA GLY A 206 -6.13 8.50 14.64
C GLY A 206 -4.83 8.19 13.91
N PHE A 207 -4.80 7.10 13.16
CA PHE A 207 -3.65 6.74 12.33
C PHE A 207 -3.66 7.39 10.93
N GLY A 208 -4.62 8.28 10.64
CA GLY A 208 -4.72 9.00 9.36
C GLY A 208 -5.57 8.32 8.30
N ASN A 209 -5.53 8.86 7.08
CA ASN A 209 -6.08 8.25 5.86
C ASN A 209 -5.06 8.36 4.73
N CYS A 210 -5.02 7.39 3.81
CA CYS A 210 -4.19 7.49 2.61
C CYS A 210 -4.50 8.79 1.84
N GLY A 211 -3.46 9.57 1.55
CA GLY A 211 -3.49 10.69 0.63
C GLY A 211 -2.97 10.24 -0.73
N PHE A 212 -3.65 10.65 -1.81
CA PHE A 212 -3.24 10.25 -3.17
C PHE A 212 -1.98 10.97 -3.67
N SER A 213 -1.60 12.09 -3.06
CA SER A 213 -0.45 12.87 -3.48
C SER A 213 0.70 12.73 -2.47
N SER A 214 1.90 12.45 -3.00
CA SER A 214 3.15 12.50 -2.24
C SER A 214 3.51 13.91 -1.78
N GLU A 215 2.94 14.92 -2.43
CA GLU A 215 3.22 16.35 -2.17
C GLU A 215 2.14 17.00 -1.30
N ALA A 216 0.91 16.47 -1.33
CA ALA A 216 -0.17 16.96 -0.49
C ALA A 216 -0.14 16.26 0.87
N PHE A 217 0.24 17.01 1.91
CA PHE A 217 0.12 16.60 3.31
C PHE A 217 -1.34 16.34 3.75
N LEU A 218 -2.31 16.68 2.90
CA LEU A 218 -3.75 16.60 3.14
C LEU A 218 -4.42 15.65 2.14
N CYS A 219 -5.33 14.82 2.62
CA CYS A 219 -6.26 14.07 1.75
C CYS A 219 -7.29 15.02 1.13
N GLY A 220 -8.03 14.57 0.11
CA GLY A 220 -9.06 15.37 -0.56
C GLY A 220 -10.06 16.03 0.39
N ASP A 221 -10.51 15.32 1.43
CA ASP A 221 -11.43 15.85 2.43
C ASP A 221 -10.80 16.94 3.30
N CYS A 222 -9.56 16.74 3.75
CA CYS A 222 -8.87 17.74 4.57
C CYS A 222 -8.48 18.97 3.74
N SER A 223 -8.10 18.78 2.47
CA SER A 223 -7.86 19.87 1.54
C SER A 223 -9.14 20.68 1.28
N ARG A 224 -10.29 20.01 1.08
CA ARG A 224 -11.59 20.66 0.94
C ARG A 224 -11.93 21.48 2.19
N LYS A 225 -11.91 20.87 3.37
CA LYS A 225 -12.17 21.56 4.65
C LYS A 225 -11.26 22.76 4.88
N LYS A 226 -9.98 22.66 4.51
CA LYS A 226 -9.04 23.78 4.61
C LYS A 226 -9.42 24.93 3.66
N ARG A 227 -9.80 24.63 2.42
CA ARG A 227 -10.27 25.65 1.46
C ARG A 227 -11.55 26.32 1.93
N ASP A 228 -12.52 25.52 2.39
CA ASP A 228 -13.81 26.01 2.90
C ASP A 228 -13.58 26.96 4.11
N ALA A 229 -12.69 26.59 5.03
CA ALA A 229 -12.35 27.41 6.19
C ALA A 229 -11.61 28.72 5.82
N LEU A 230 -10.92 28.76 4.68
CA LEU A 230 -10.27 29.96 4.15
C LEU A 230 -11.20 30.81 3.28
N GLY A 231 -12.45 30.40 3.08
CA GLY A 231 -13.38 31.10 2.19
C GLY A 231 -12.96 31.08 0.72
N ILE A 232 -12.10 30.14 0.31
CA ILE A 232 -11.67 30.00 -1.09
C ILE A 232 -12.79 29.29 -1.84
N VAL A 233 -13.77 30.06 -2.32
CA VAL A 233 -14.81 29.58 -3.22
C VAL A 233 -14.14 29.24 -4.55
N GLN A 234 -14.23 27.99 -5.00
CA GLN A 234 -13.90 27.68 -6.39
C GLN A 234 -14.90 28.47 -7.25
N GLN A 235 -14.42 29.46 -7.99
CA GLN A 235 -15.09 29.84 -9.22
C GLN A 235 -15.14 28.56 -10.06
N THR A 236 -16.30 27.90 -10.08
CA THR A 236 -16.54 26.81 -11.01
C THR A 236 -16.50 27.46 -12.38
N ALA A 237 -15.36 27.34 -13.07
CA ALA A 237 -15.32 27.51 -14.50
C ALA A 237 -16.28 26.46 -15.06
N ASN A 238 -17.47 26.90 -15.44
CA ASN A 238 -18.40 26.09 -16.21
C ASN A 238 -17.67 25.72 -17.51
N CYS A 239 -17.38 24.44 -17.69
CA CYS A 239 -17.09 23.84 -19.00
C CYS A 239 -18.31 23.04 -19.42
#